data_AF-A0A7S3U5S8-F1
#
_entry.id   AF-A0A7S3U5S8-F1
#
_cell.length_a   1.000
_cell.length_b   1.000
_cell.length_c   1.000
_cell.angle_alpha   90.00
_cell.angle_beta   90.00
_cell.angle_gamma   90.00
#
_symmetry.space_group_name_H-M   'P 1'
#
loop_
_entity.id
_entity.type
_entity.pdbx_description
1 polymer ?
#
loop_
_entity_poly.entity_id
_entity_poly.type
_entity_poly.pdbx_seq_one_letter_code
_entity_poly.pdbx_strand_id
1 'polypeptide(L)'
;KIFIEAGFDWREAGCSMCLGMNPDQLSPQERCASTSNRNFEGRQGKQGRTHLVSPAMAAAAAITGHLTDVRTLIGAEAGKDFKVTDWQDFVGTGPVPPAPAFSAKPKEESTKGAAAAGGDSAGMPKFVTLSGVAAPLDMQNVDTDMIIPKQ
;
A
#
# COMPACT_ATOMS: atom_id res chain seq x y z
N LYS A 1 -5.08 30.18 12.67
CA LYS A 1 -6.27 29.33 12.47
C LYS A 1 -6.44 28.95 10.99
N ILE A 2 -5.35 28.64 10.27
CA ILE A 2 -5.35 28.48 8.81
C ILE A 2 -6.16 27.25 8.36
N PHE A 3 -5.94 26.09 8.98
CA PHE A 3 -6.61 24.85 8.57
C PHE A 3 -8.13 24.90 8.78
N ILE A 4 -8.57 25.36 9.96
CA ILE A 4 -9.99 25.48 10.29
C ILE A 4 -10.67 26.48 9.35
N GLU A 5 -10.03 27.61 9.05
CA GLU A 5 -10.55 28.62 8.10
C GLU A 5 -10.67 28.07 6.67
N ALA A 6 -9.81 27.12 6.28
CA ALA A 6 -9.89 26.41 5.01
C ALA A 6 -10.95 25.29 4.99
N GLY A 7 -11.70 25.08 6.08
CA GLY A 7 -12.71 24.02 6.19
C GLY A 7 -12.16 22.66 6.61
N PHE A 8 -10.90 22.59 7.07
CA PHE A 8 -10.33 21.35 7.60
C PHE A 8 -10.92 21.02 8.97
N ASP A 9 -11.33 19.77 9.14
CA ASP A 9 -11.81 19.23 10.42
C ASP A 9 -10.61 18.90 11.34
N TRP A 10 -10.31 19.80 12.28
CA TRP A 10 -9.21 19.64 13.22
C TRP A 10 -9.62 18.80 14.42
N ARG A 11 -9.03 17.62 14.56
CA ARG A 11 -9.35 16.64 15.60
C ARG A 11 -8.26 16.50 16.65
N GLU A 12 -8.60 15.85 17.75
CA GLU A 12 -7.65 15.45 18.79
C GLU A 12 -6.63 14.43 18.26
N ALA A 13 -5.43 14.43 18.87
CA ALA A 13 -4.37 13.53 18.47
C ALA A 13 -4.80 12.06 18.66
N GLY A 14 -4.72 11.26 17.60
CA GLY A 14 -5.13 9.86 17.63
C GLY A 14 -4.95 9.18 16.28
N CYS A 15 -5.28 7.88 16.23
CA CYS A 15 -5.13 7.09 15.00
C CYS A 15 -6.21 7.43 13.94
N SER A 16 -7.39 7.90 14.33
CA SER A 16 -8.51 8.23 13.42
C SER A 16 -8.69 7.17 12.31
N MET A 17 -8.79 7.59 11.05
CA MET A 17 -8.94 6.74 9.88
C MET A 17 -7.70 5.89 9.56
N CYS A 18 -6.53 6.14 10.17
CA CYS A 18 -5.32 5.32 9.94
C CYS A 18 -5.54 3.86 10.37
N LEU A 19 -6.38 3.62 11.38
CA LEU A 19 -6.70 2.29 11.88
C LEU A 19 -7.99 1.71 11.27
N GLY A 20 -8.97 2.56 10.93
CA GLY A 20 -10.25 2.13 10.35
C GLY A 20 -11.19 1.38 11.31
N MET A 21 -10.91 1.39 12.63
CA MET A 21 -11.80 0.79 13.66
C MET A 21 -12.73 1.80 14.33
N ASN A 22 -12.53 3.08 14.05
CA ASN A 22 -13.37 4.18 14.52
C ASN A 22 -14.49 4.45 13.51
N PRO A 23 -15.45 5.35 13.80
CA PRO A 23 -16.43 5.80 12.81
C PRO A 23 -15.82 6.48 11.57
N ASP A 24 -14.54 6.86 11.65
CA ASP A 24 -13.75 7.43 10.57
C ASP A 24 -13.36 6.35 9.54
N GLN A 25 -14.24 6.09 8.59
CA GLN A 25 -14.03 5.11 7.53
C GLN A 25 -14.51 5.64 6.18
N LEU A 26 -13.89 5.13 5.11
CA LEU A 26 -14.32 5.36 3.75
C LEU A 26 -15.61 4.60 3.47
N SER A 27 -16.52 5.26 2.76
CA SER A 27 -17.66 4.61 2.15
C SER A 27 -17.21 3.71 0.99
N PRO A 28 -18.01 2.71 0.59
CA PRO A 28 -17.73 1.93 -0.60
C PRO A 28 -17.50 2.81 -1.84
N GLN A 29 -16.47 2.49 -2.62
CA GLN A 29 -16.07 3.20 -3.84
C GLN A 29 -15.44 4.59 -3.61
N GLU A 30 -15.33 5.06 -2.37
CA GLU A 30 -14.59 6.30 -2.08
C GLU A 30 -13.08 6.12 -2.24
N ARG A 31 -12.42 7.24 -2.53
CA ARG A 31 -10.96 7.32 -2.65
C ARG A 31 -10.40 8.28 -1.63
N CYS A 32 -9.32 7.87 -0.97
CA CYS A 32 -8.60 8.68 0.01
C CYS A 32 -7.16 8.92 -0.42
N ALA A 33 -6.71 10.16 -0.32
CA ALA A 33 -5.29 10.51 -0.29
C ALA A 33 -4.84 10.56 1.18
N SER A 34 -4.09 9.56 1.64
CA SER A 34 -3.72 9.41 3.04
C SER A 34 -2.21 9.55 3.24
N THR A 35 -1.83 10.25 4.32
CA THR A 35 -0.44 10.32 4.81
C THR A 35 -0.11 9.18 5.80
N SER A 36 -0.92 8.12 5.83
CA SER A 36 -0.62 6.89 6.55
C SER A 36 0.52 6.12 5.85
N ASN A 37 0.98 5.03 6.48
CA ASN A 37 2.00 4.14 5.94
C ASN A 37 1.42 2.80 5.44
N ARG A 38 0.10 2.60 5.48
CA ARG A 38 -0.57 1.33 5.14
C ARG A 38 -1.83 1.59 4.30
N ASN A 39 -2.00 0.84 3.21
CA ASN A 39 -3.13 0.96 2.27
C ASN A 39 -3.67 -0.38 1.74
N PHE A 40 -3.53 -1.47 2.50
CA PHE A 40 -4.13 -2.74 2.10
C PHE A 40 -5.66 -2.65 2.06
N GLU A 41 -6.30 -3.53 1.29
CA GLU A 41 -7.75 -3.50 1.08
C GLU A 41 -8.50 -3.61 2.40
N GLY A 42 -9.59 -2.84 2.54
CA GLY A 42 -10.39 -2.81 3.77
C GLY A 42 -9.79 -2.03 4.94
N ARG A 43 -8.50 -1.62 4.89
CA ARG A 43 -7.83 -0.95 6.02
C ARG A 43 -8.53 0.31 6.53
N GLN A 44 -8.97 1.17 5.63
CA GLN A 44 -9.62 2.44 5.99
C GLN A 44 -11.11 2.45 5.70
N GLY A 45 -11.69 1.30 5.36
CA GLY A 45 -13.07 1.17 4.92
C GLY A 45 -13.22 0.08 3.85
N LYS A 46 -14.32 -0.66 3.93
CA LYS A 46 -14.65 -1.75 3.01
C LYS A 46 -14.91 -1.17 1.61
N GLN A 47 -14.29 -1.77 0.59
CA GLN A 47 -14.42 -1.33 -0.82
C GLN A 47 -13.95 0.11 -1.09
N GLY A 48 -13.28 0.77 -0.14
CA GLY A 48 -12.60 2.04 -0.36
C GLY A 48 -11.20 1.83 -0.94
N ARG A 49 -10.63 2.86 -1.57
CA ARG A 49 -9.26 2.84 -2.09
C ARG A 49 -8.42 3.95 -1.48
N THR A 50 -7.33 3.57 -0.82
CA THR A 50 -6.38 4.50 -0.22
C THR A 50 -5.11 4.62 -1.05
N HIS A 51 -4.70 5.87 -1.28
CA HIS A 51 -3.46 6.25 -1.94
C HIS A 51 -2.51 6.85 -0.89
N LEU A 52 -1.33 6.25 -0.73
CA LEU A 52 -0.30 6.77 0.17
C LEU A 52 0.40 7.96 -0.49
N VAL A 53 0.39 9.10 0.18
CA VAL A 53 0.94 10.35 -0.35
C VAL A 53 1.65 11.15 0.74
N SER A 54 2.52 12.06 0.34
CA SER A 54 3.14 13.01 1.26
C SER A 54 2.13 14.04 1.78
N PRO A 55 2.39 14.74 2.90
CA PRO A 55 1.51 15.80 3.40
C PRO A 55 1.23 16.91 2.38
N ALA A 56 2.23 17.28 1.58
CA ALA A 56 2.08 18.29 0.53
C ALA A 56 1.12 17.83 -0.59
N MET A 57 1.22 16.56 -0.99
CA MET A 57 0.31 15.96 -1.97
C MET A 57 -1.11 15.79 -1.43
N ALA A 58 -1.27 15.43 -0.16
CA ALA A 58 -2.58 15.36 0.49
C ALA A 58 -3.27 16.74 0.51
N ALA A 59 -2.52 17.80 0.85
CA ALA A 59 -3.02 19.17 0.79
C ALA A 59 -3.41 19.59 -0.64
N ALA A 60 -2.59 19.25 -1.64
CA ALA A 60 -2.91 19.51 -3.04
C ALA A 60 -4.21 18.83 -3.49
N ALA A 61 -4.40 17.56 -3.12
CA ALA A 61 -5.61 16.81 -3.43
C ALA A 61 -6.84 17.38 -2.72
N ALA A 62 -6.69 17.84 -1.47
CA ALA A 62 -7.78 18.48 -0.72
C ALA A 62 -8.23 19.79 -1.34
N ILE A 63 -7.31 20.60 -1.88
CA ILE A 63 -7.63 21.87 -2.55
C ILE A 63 -8.30 21.65 -3.91
N THR A 64 -7.84 20.64 -4.67
CA THR A 64 -8.29 20.42 -6.06
C THR A 64 -9.48 19.46 -6.19
N GLY A 65 -9.78 18.69 -5.14
CA GLY A 65 -10.88 17.72 -5.14
C GLY A 65 -10.58 16.42 -5.89
N HIS A 66 -9.36 16.21 -6.37
CA HIS A 66 -8.90 14.97 -7.00
C HIS A 66 -7.41 14.75 -6.76
N LEU A 67 -6.89 13.55 -7.09
CA LEU A 67 -5.45 13.30 -7.00
C LEU A 67 -4.70 14.23 -7.96
N THR A 68 -3.86 15.10 -7.40
CA THR A 68 -3.14 16.15 -8.12
C THR A 68 -1.68 16.14 -7.75
N ASP A 69 -0.83 16.35 -8.75
CA ASP A 69 0.59 16.59 -8.53
C ASP A 69 0.82 17.97 -7.90
N VAL A 70 1.35 17.97 -6.68
CA VAL A 70 1.64 19.19 -5.90
C VAL A 70 2.52 20.16 -6.69
N ARG A 71 3.42 19.68 -7.56
CA ARG A 71 4.32 20.50 -8.38
C ARG A 71 3.59 21.47 -9.31
N THR A 72 2.32 21.20 -9.61
CA THR A 72 1.49 22.10 -10.43
C THR A 72 0.94 23.30 -9.64
N LEU A 73 0.90 23.20 -8.31
CA LEU A 73 0.35 24.22 -7.41
C LEU A 73 1.44 25.09 -6.77
N ILE A 74 2.56 24.47 -6.42
CA ILE A 74 3.76 25.18 -6.00
C ILE A 74 4.50 25.65 -7.25
N GLY A 75 4.36 26.92 -7.61
CA GLY A 75 5.05 27.53 -8.76
C GLY A 75 6.57 27.37 -8.69
N ALA A 76 7.27 27.72 -9.77
CA ALA A 76 8.73 27.52 -9.93
C ALA A 76 9.60 28.05 -8.77
N GLU A 77 9.09 29.01 -7.99
CA GLU A 77 9.78 29.66 -6.86
C GLU A 77 9.69 28.88 -5.53
N ALA A 78 8.81 27.88 -5.40
CA ALA A 78 8.70 27.07 -4.18
C ALA A 78 9.96 26.22 -3.91
N GLY A 79 10.80 26.02 -4.93
CA GLY A 79 12.07 25.30 -4.83
C GLY A 79 13.14 25.99 -3.97
N LYS A 80 12.91 27.24 -3.51
CA LYS A 80 13.87 27.95 -2.65
C LYS A 80 13.91 27.42 -1.23
N ASP A 81 12.75 27.00 -0.70
CA ASP A 81 12.62 26.47 0.67
C ASP A 81 12.31 24.96 0.70
N PHE A 82 11.92 24.36 -0.43
CA PHE A 82 11.55 22.95 -0.52
C PHE A 82 12.34 22.22 -1.60
N LYS A 83 13.15 21.23 -1.21
CA LYS A 83 13.84 20.37 -2.17
C LYS A 83 12.82 19.44 -2.84
N VAL A 84 12.42 19.75 -4.06
CA VAL A 84 11.68 18.82 -4.91
C VAL A 84 12.66 17.72 -5.32
N THR A 85 12.59 16.57 -4.67
CA THR A 85 13.42 15.40 -4.99
C THR A 85 12.78 14.60 -6.11
N ASP A 86 13.59 14.18 -7.07
CA ASP A 86 13.18 13.20 -8.07
C ASP A 86 13.37 11.78 -7.53
N TRP A 87 12.63 10.80 -8.04
CA TRP A 87 12.81 9.40 -7.63
C TRP A 87 14.24 8.91 -7.93
N GLN A 88 14.88 9.46 -8.96
CA GLN A 88 16.28 9.19 -9.32
C GLN A 88 17.26 9.61 -8.22
N ASP A 89 16.91 10.55 -7.34
CA ASP A 89 17.76 10.93 -6.20
C ASP A 89 17.90 9.79 -5.17
N PHE A 90 16.95 8.86 -5.15
CA PHE A 90 16.90 7.73 -4.21
C PHE A 90 17.35 6.41 -4.84
N VAL A 91 17.36 6.33 -6.17
CA VAL A 91 17.84 5.15 -6.89
C VAL A 91 19.28 5.41 -7.27
N GLY A 92 20.20 4.77 -6.54
CA GLY A 92 21.62 4.84 -6.88
C GLY A 92 21.83 4.47 -8.35
N THR A 93 22.53 5.32 -9.10
CA THR A 93 22.88 5.11 -10.51
C THR A 93 23.89 3.98 -10.73
N GLY A 94 24.27 3.29 -9.66
CA GLY A 94 25.14 2.12 -9.70
C GLY A 94 24.44 0.90 -10.30
N PRO A 95 25.22 -0.10 -10.76
CA PRO A 95 24.66 -1.38 -11.19
C PRO A 95 23.76 -1.95 -10.09
N VAL A 96 22.53 -2.31 -10.43
CA VAL A 96 21.67 -3.07 -9.53
C VAL A 96 22.46 -4.31 -9.11
N PRO A 97 22.75 -4.52 -7.81
CA PRO A 97 23.50 -5.69 -7.38
C PRO A 97 22.76 -6.94 -7.88
N PRO A 98 23.48 -7.94 -8.39
CA PRO A 98 22.86 -9.16 -8.87
C PRO A 98 21.96 -9.73 -7.77
N ALA A 99 20.78 -10.22 -8.14
CA ALA A 99 19.89 -10.89 -7.21
C ALA A 99 20.69 -11.94 -6.42
N PRO A 100 20.52 -12.03 -5.08
CA PRO A 100 21.29 -12.96 -4.27
C PRO A 100 21.17 -14.38 -4.83
N ALA A 101 22.30 -15.05 -5.02
CA ALA A 101 22.31 -16.44 -5.48
C ALA A 101 21.71 -17.33 -4.40
N PHE A 102 20.46 -17.76 -4.60
CA PHE A 102 19.79 -18.68 -3.69
C PHE A 102 20.43 -20.08 -3.82
N SER A 103 21.24 -20.46 -2.84
CA SER A 103 21.73 -21.83 -2.65
C SER A 103 20.74 -22.63 -1.81
N ALA A 104 19.64 -23.06 -2.41
CA ALA A 104 18.86 -24.17 -1.86
C ALA A 104 18.56 -25.15 -3.01
N LYS A 105 19.23 -26.30 -2.99
CA LYS A 105 18.91 -27.39 -3.92
C LYS A 105 17.46 -27.83 -3.67
N PRO A 106 16.61 -27.95 -4.71
CA PRO A 106 15.24 -28.41 -4.53
C PRO A 106 15.23 -29.82 -3.95
N LYS A 107 14.44 -30.05 -2.90
CA LYS A 107 14.06 -31.40 -2.48
C LYS A 107 12.77 -31.71 -3.24
N GLU A 108 12.86 -32.57 -4.25
CA GLU A 108 11.69 -33.09 -4.96
C GLU A 108 10.90 -33.99 -4.00
N GLU A 109 9.68 -33.59 -3.66
CA GLU A 109 8.74 -34.43 -2.92
C GLU A 109 7.61 -34.83 -3.87
N SER A 110 7.59 -36.12 -4.23
CA SER A 110 6.58 -36.70 -5.11
C SER A 110 5.29 -36.98 -4.32
N THR A 111 4.27 -36.15 -4.50
CA THR A 111 2.91 -36.51 -4.07
C THR A 111 2.17 -37.19 -5.21
N LYS A 112 1.95 -38.50 -5.07
CA LYS A 112 1.04 -39.28 -5.92
C LYS A 112 -0.40 -38.87 -5.61
N GLY A 113 -1.09 -38.28 -6.58
CA GLY A 113 -2.54 -38.10 -6.60
C GLY A 113 -3.07 -38.18 -8.03
N ALA A 114 -3.58 -39.35 -8.41
CA ALA A 114 -4.41 -39.57 -9.61
C ALA A 114 -5.81 -38.97 -9.37
N ALA A 115 -6.64 -38.55 -10.34
CA ALA A 115 -6.54 -38.19 -11.74
C ALA A 115 -7.87 -37.49 -12.07
N ALA A 116 -7.88 -36.44 -12.88
CA ALA A 116 -9.08 -35.98 -13.57
C ALA A 116 -8.70 -35.38 -14.93
N ALA A 117 -9.52 -35.71 -15.92
CA ALA A 117 -9.26 -35.61 -17.34
C ALA A 117 -9.37 -34.18 -17.91
N GLY A 118 -8.55 -33.92 -18.95
CA GLY A 118 -8.97 -33.30 -20.21
C GLY A 118 -9.14 -31.79 -20.25
N GLY A 119 -8.13 -31.08 -20.76
CA GLY A 119 -8.26 -29.71 -21.27
C GLY A 119 -6.91 -29.05 -21.50
N ASP A 120 -6.41 -29.04 -22.74
CA ASP A 120 -5.22 -28.29 -23.13
C ASP A 120 -5.50 -26.78 -23.07
N SER A 121 -5.17 -26.16 -21.93
CA SER A 121 -4.86 -24.74 -21.87
C SER A 121 -3.35 -24.63 -21.63
N ALA A 122 -2.62 -23.98 -22.54
CA ALA A 122 -1.20 -23.71 -22.38
C ALA A 122 -0.96 -23.02 -21.03
N GLY A 123 -0.54 -23.82 -20.05
CA GLY A 123 -0.47 -23.43 -18.66
C GLY A 123 0.59 -22.37 -18.44
N MET A 124 0.27 -21.39 -17.59
CA MET A 124 1.23 -20.40 -17.09
C MET A 124 2.49 -21.14 -16.61
N PRO A 125 3.70 -20.64 -16.90
CA PRO A 125 4.93 -21.29 -16.47
C PRO A 125 4.90 -21.56 -14.97
N LYS A 126 5.33 -22.75 -14.57
CA LYS A 126 5.33 -23.19 -13.16
C LYS A 126 6.01 -22.11 -12.31
N PHE A 127 5.25 -21.54 -11.39
CA PHE A 127 5.75 -20.60 -10.41
C PHE A 127 6.74 -21.33 -9.49
N VAL A 128 7.91 -20.71 -9.27
CA VAL A 128 8.87 -21.20 -8.28
C VAL A 128 8.23 -21.00 -6.91
N THR A 129 7.86 -22.11 -6.26
CA THR A 129 7.31 -22.08 -4.91
C THR A 129 8.47 -22.27 -3.94
N LEU A 130 8.73 -21.26 -3.11
CA LEU A 130 9.72 -21.34 -2.04
C LEU A 130 8.97 -21.53 -0.72
N SER A 131 9.35 -22.56 0.03
CA SER A 131 8.84 -22.83 1.38
C SER A 131 9.95 -22.61 2.39
N GLY A 132 9.66 -21.84 3.43
CA GLY A 132 10.57 -21.56 4.54
C GLY A 132 9.85 -21.69 5.88
N VAL A 133 10.61 -21.81 6.97
CA VAL A 133 10.05 -21.80 8.32
C VAL A 133 9.77 -20.35 8.70
N ALA A 134 8.52 -19.93 8.62
CA ALA A 134 8.08 -18.67 9.21
C ALA A 134 8.17 -18.80 10.74
N ALA A 135 8.60 -17.74 11.43
CA ALA A 135 8.45 -17.68 12.88
C ALA A 135 6.97 -17.93 13.22
N PRO A 136 6.65 -18.75 14.24
CA PRO A 136 5.27 -18.99 14.62
C PRO A 136 4.65 -17.65 15.03
N LEU A 137 3.78 -17.14 14.19
CA LEU A 137 2.97 -15.96 14.43
C LEU A 137 1.53 -16.44 14.49
N ASP A 138 0.81 -16.04 15.52
CA ASP A 138 -0.62 -16.32 15.59
C ASP A 138 -1.31 -15.80 14.32
N MET A 139 -2.18 -16.61 13.74
CA MET A 139 -2.85 -16.34 12.46
C MET A 139 -3.56 -14.97 12.45
N GLN A 140 -4.06 -14.53 13.61
CA GLN A 140 -4.63 -13.20 13.80
C GLN A 140 -3.63 -12.09 13.44
N ASN A 141 -2.34 -12.25 13.75
CA ASN A 141 -1.30 -11.24 13.49
C ASN A 141 -0.88 -11.18 12.01
N VAL A 142 -1.30 -12.15 11.18
CA VAL A 142 -0.94 -12.25 9.76
C VAL A 142 -2.14 -11.96 8.87
N ASP A 143 -3.31 -12.47 9.22
CA ASP A 143 -4.55 -12.27 8.49
C ASP A 143 -5.43 -11.25 9.21
N THR A 144 -5.37 -10.00 8.72
CA THR A 144 -6.17 -8.90 9.26
C THR A 144 -7.67 -9.11 9.05
N ASP A 145 -8.09 -9.94 8.10
CA ASP A 145 -9.51 -10.24 7.86
C ASP A 145 -10.10 -11.15 8.96
N MET A 146 -9.23 -11.80 9.74
CA MET A 146 -9.63 -12.53 10.95
C MET A 146 -9.72 -11.64 12.19
N ILE A 147 -9.03 -10.48 12.21
CA ILE A 147 -9.10 -9.51 13.31
C ILE A 147 -10.32 -8.60 13.16
N ILE A 148 -10.63 -8.19 11.93
CA ILE A 148 -11.71 -7.23 11.68
C ILE A 148 -13.03 -8.02 11.61
N PRO A 149 -14.00 -7.78 12.52
CA PRO A 149 -15.30 -8.43 12.44
C PRO A 149 -15.92 -8.16 11.07
N LYS A 150 -16.34 -9.23 10.38
CA LYS A 150 -17.07 -9.11 9.13
C LYS A 150 -18.34 -8.32 9.38
N GLN A 151 -18.36 -7.07 8.93
CA GLN A 151 -19.57 -6.26 8.77
C GLN A 151 -20.30 -6.69 7.49
#